data_AF-E0LZV6-F1
#
_entry.id   AF-E0LZV6-F1
#
_cell.length_a   1.000
_cell.length_b   1.000
_cell.length_c   1.000
_cell.angle_alpha   90.00
_cell.angle_beta   90.00
_cell.angle_gamma   90.00
#
_symmetry.space_group_name_H-M   'P 1'
#
loop_
_entity.id
_entity.type
_entity.pdbx_description
1 polymer ?
#
loop_
_entity_poly.entity_id
_entity_poly.type
_entity_poly.pdbx_seq_one_letter_code
_entity_poly.pdbx_strand_id
1 'polypeptide(L)'
;MNKQQLLVEIDKTSSYIEGVMNGENKGRLIVFIDELKLLKVKVMNNSIMNNPLRGFPRRYAEMYNDYLHAITDVMSKIEKSVDAYLDSN
;
A
#
# COMPACT_ATOMS: atom_id res chain seq x y z
N MET A 1 -8.54 -9.27 -10.18
CA MET A 1 -9.05 -8.98 -8.80
C MET A 1 -10.23 -8.03 -8.91
N ASN A 2 -11.25 -8.11 -8.03
CA ASN A 2 -12.40 -7.19 -8.10
C ASN A 2 -12.23 -5.95 -7.20
N LYS A 3 -13.05 -4.91 -7.46
CA LYS A 3 -13.00 -3.62 -6.75
C LYS A 3 -13.15 -3.76 -5.22
N GLN A 4 -14.10 -4.57 -4.76
CA GLN A 4 -14.35 -4.75 -3.32
C GLN A 4 -13.15 -5.42 -2.63
N GLN A 5 -12.57 -6.43 -3.26
CA GLN A 5 -11.36 -7.08 -2.75
C GLN A 5 -10.22 -6.06 -2.63
N LEU A 6 -10.02 -5.20 -3.63
CA LEU A 6 -8.93 -4.21 -3.59
C LEU A 6 -9.14 -3.19 -2.47
N LEU A 7 -10.36 -2.69 -2.30
CA LEU A 7 -10.68 -1.76 -1.20
C LEU A 7 -10.40 -2.38 0.17
N VAL A 8 -10.73 -3.66 0.37
CA VAL A 8 -10.43 -4.39 1.61
C VAL A 8 -8.92 -4.53 1.83
N GLU A 9 -8.15 -4.88 0.79
CA GLU A 9 -6.70 -4.99 0.93
C GLU A 9 -6.02 -3.64 1.19
N ILE A 10 -6.52 -2.54 0.62
CA ILE A 10 -6.06 -1.18 0.94
C ILE A 10 -6.27 -0.86 2.42
N ASP A 11 -7.46 -1.15 2.96
CA ASP A 11 -7.78 -0.89 4.37
C ASP A 11 -6.90 -1.73 5.31
N LYS A 12 -6.77 -3.04 5.06
CA LYS A 12 -5.89 -3.91 5.84
C LYS A 12 -4.44 -3.44 5.83
N THR A 13 -3.93 -3.06 4.66
CA THR A 13 -2.55 -2.58 4.50
C THR A 13 -2.36 -1.28 5.29
N SER A 14 -3.31 -0.34 5.18
CA SER A 14 -3.25 0.94 5.92
C SER A 14 -3.20 0.72 7.42
N SER A 15 -4.08 -0.15 7.96
CA SER A 15 -4.10 -0.47 9.38
C SER A 15 -2.82 -1.19 9.85
N TYR A 16 -2.24 -2.06 9.03
CA TYR A 16 -0.97 -2.71 9.35
C TYR A 16 0.18 -1.68 9.44
N ILE A 17 0.28 -0.79 8.45
CA ILE A 17 1.32 0.26 8.42
C ILE A 17 1.14 1.20 9.62
N GLU A 18 -0.08 1.56 9.97
CA GLU A 18 -0.38 2.37 11.17
C GLU A 18 0.05 1.67 12.46
N GLY A 19 -0.19 0.36 12.57
CA GLY A 19 0.27 -0.46 13.69
C GLY A 19 1.80 -0.43 13.83
N VAL A 20 2.53 -0.60 12.73
CA VAL A 20 4.01 -0.50 12.71
C VAL A 20 4.47 0.92 13.04
N MET A 21 3.83 1.93 12.46
CA MET A 21 4.14 3.34 12.70
C MET A 21 4.10 3.68 14.18
N ASN A 22 3.03 3.27 14.86
CA ASN A 22 2.83 3.54 16.27
C ASN A 22 3.68 2.63 17.16
N GLY A 23 3.76 1.33 16.85
CA GLY A 23 4.47 0.34 17.65
C GLY A 23 6.00 0.49 17.61
N GLU A 24 6.54 0.99 16.51
CA GLU A 24 8.00 1.15 16.31
C GLU A 24 8.44 2.62 16.27
N ASN A 25 7.54 3.56 16.57
CA ASN A 25 7.79 5.00 16.50
C ASN A 25 8.31 5.47 15.11
N LYS A 26 7.80 4.83 14.05
CA LYS A 26 8.18 5.08 12.66
C LYS A 26 7.28 6.13 12.00
N GLY A 27 7.22 7.35 12.56
CA GLY A 27 6.27 8.40 12.16
C GLY A 27 6.27 8.81 10.67
N ARG A 28 7.37 8.60 9.93
CA ARG A 28 7.43 8.88 8.48
C ARG A 28 6.56 7.92 7.65
N LEU A 29 6.08 6.82 8.24
CA LEU A 29 5.17 5.88 7.58
C LEU A 29 3.82 6.48 7.20
N ILE A 30 3.46 7.65 7.76
CA ILE A 30 2.25 8.39 7.40
C ILE A 30 2.14 8.65 5.89
N VAL A 31 3.26 8.85 5.19
CA VAL A 31 3.29 9.05 3.73
C VAL A 31 2.67 7.85 2.99
N PHE A 32 3.00 6.64 3.40
CA PHE A 32 2.45 5.42 2.77
C PHE A 32 0.96 5.27 3.06
N ILE A 33 0.49 5.65 4.26
CA ILE A 33 -0.93 5.65 4.61
C ILE A 33 -1.71 6.65 3.74
N ASP A 34 -1.17 7.86 3.53
CA ASP A 34 -1.83 8.87 2.73
C ASP A 34 -1.89 8.49 1.23
N GLU A 35 -0.85 7.85 0.71
CA GLU A 35 -0.87 7.27 -0.64
C GLU A 35 -1.92 6.17 -0.79
N LEU A 36 -2.12 5.32 0.23
CA LEU A 36 -3.18 4.31 0.25
C LEU A 36 -4.57 4.94 0.31
N LYS A 37 -4.77 6.02 1.08
CA LYS A 37 -6.03 6.78 1.07
C LYS A 37 -6.33 7.36 -0.32
N LEU A 38 -5.33 7.94 -0.98
CA LEU A 38 -5.48 8.47 -2.34
C LEU A 38 -5.82 7.36 -3.34
N LEU A 39 -5.15 6.20 -3.24
CA LEU A 39 -5.47 5.03 -4.04
C LEU A 39 -6.92 4.58 -3.80
N LYS A 40 -7.37 4.52 -2.54
CA LYS A 40 -8.76 4.16 -2.20
C LYS A 40 -9.76 5.05 -2.92
N VAL A 41 -9.57 6.37 -2.88
CA VAL A 41 -10.41 7.34 -3.59
C VAL A 41 -10.40 7.08 -5.10
N LYS A 42 -9.23 6.85 -5.69
CA LYS A 42 -9.11 6.54 -7.12
C LYS A 42 -9.86 5.28 -7.52
N VAL A 43 -9.75 4.21 -6.73
CA VAL A 43 -10.46 2.94 -6.93
C VAL A 43 -11.96 3.11 -6.75
N MET A 44 -12.41 3.86 -5.74
CA MET A 44 -13.83 4.18 -5.54
C MET A 44 -14.42 4.91 -6.76
N ASN A 45 -13.64 5.81 -7.36
CA ASN A 45 -14.05 6.60 -8.53
C ASN A 45 -13.75 5.93 -9.87
N ASN A 46 -13.25 4.68 -9.89
CA ASN A 46 -12.83 3.96 -11.12
C ASN A 46 -11.87 4.79 -12.00
N SER A 47 -10.95 5.53 -11.38
CA SER A 47 -10.07 6.50 -12.05
C SER A 47 -8.58 6.10 -12.03
N ILE A 48 -8.29 4.86 -11.64
CA ILE A 48 -6.94 4.32 -11.63
C ILE A 48 -6.58 3.82 -13.04
N MET A 49 -5.49 4.35 -13.61
CA MET A 49 -5.00 3.99 -14.95
C MET A 49 -3.65 3.26 -14.92
N ASN A 50 -2.94 3.36 -13.80
CA ASN A 50 -1.64 2.76 -13.57
C ASN A 50 -1.50 2.41 -12.09
N ASN A 51 -0.47 1.65 -11.73
CA ASN A 51 -0.20 1.31 -10.34
C ASN A 51 0.55 2.47 -9.65
N PRO A 52 -0.09 3.26 -8.76
CA PRO A 52 0.58 4.36 -8.07
C PRO A 52 1.52 3.87 -6.96
N LEU A 53 1.46 2.58 -6.59
CA LEU A 53 2.28 1.99 -5.54
C LEU A 53 3.57 1.38 -6.09
N ARG A 54 3.96 1.67 -7.33
CA ARG A 54 5.15 1.04 -7.91
C ARG A 54 6.39 1.32 -7.05
N GLY A 55 7.06 0.26 -6.60
CA GLY A 55 8.21 0.37 -5.70
C GLY A 55 7.86 0.70 -4.24
N PHE A 56 6.63 0.45 -3.81
CA PHE A 56 6.16 0.61 -2.43
C PHE A 56 7.14 0.04 -1.38
N PRO A 57 7.50 -1.27 -1.44
CA PRO A 57 8.37 -1.87 -0.43
C PRO A 57 9.80 -1.33 -0.50
N ARG A 58 10.30 -0.99 -1.69
CA ARG A 58 11.64 -0.44 -1.88
C ARG A 58 11.78 0.91 -1.19
N ARG A 59 10.79 1.80 -1.34
CA ARG A 59 10.81 3.12 -0.69
C ARG A 59 10.81 3.01 0.83
N TYR A 60 10.10 2.04 1.40
CA TYR A 60 10.20 1.75 2.84
C TYR A 60 11.62 1.32 3.22
N ALA A 61 12.17 0.34 2.51
CA ALA A 61 13.48 -0.21 2.83
C ALA A 61 14.58 0.85 2.73
N GLU A 62 14.53 1.72 1.72
CA GLU A 62 15.44 2.87 1.58
C GLU A 62 15.22 3.92 2.69
N MET A 63 13.98 4.16 3.12
CA MET A 63 13.66 5.14 4.16
C MET A 63 14.23 4.77 5.53
N TYR A 64 14.25 3.48 5.86
CA TYR A 64 14.67 2.97 7.18
C TYR A 64 15.94 2.12 7.15
N ASN A 65 16.53 1.91 5.98
CA ASN A 65 17.62 0.95 5.75
C ASN A 65 17.28 -0.46 6.28
N ASP A 66 16.04 -0.90 6.06
CA ASP A 66 15.47 -2.11 6.65
C ASP A 66 14.75 -2.95 5.59
N TYR A 67 15.52 -3.84 4.97
CA TYR A 67 15.07 -4.66 3.82
C TYR A 67 14.38 -5.96 4.23
N LEU A 68 14.49 -6.36 5.50
CA LEU A 68 13.96 -7.65 5.98
C LEU A 68 12.72 -7.50 6.86
N HIS A 69 12.24 -6.27 7.04
CA HIS A 69 11.04 -6.02 7.82
C HIS A 69 9.78 -6.60 7.15
N ALA A 70 8.92 -7.22 7.95
CA ALA A 70 7.67 -7.85 7.48
C ALA A 70 6.72 -6.87 6.77
N ILE A 71 6.83 -5.56 7.04
CA ILE A 71 6.06 -4.52 6.35
C ILE A 71 6.39 -4.47 4.84
N THR A 72 7.60 -4.86 4.42
CA THR A 72 7.97 -4.90 3.00
C THR A 72 7.16 -5.96 2.24
N ASP A 73 6.86 -7.10 2.86
CA ASP A 73 5.98 -8.13 2.28
C ASP A 73 4.55 -7.62 2.15
N VAL A 74 4.04 -6.94 3.18
CA VAL A 74 2.70 -6.32 3.16
C VAL A 74 2.61 -5.27 2.05
N MET A 75 3.64 -4.42 1.91
CA MET A 75 3.72 -3.41 0.85
C MET A 75 3.83 -4.01 -0.56
N SER A 76 4.61 -5.09 -0.71
CA SER A 76 4.73 -5.84 -1.96
C SER A 76 3.40 -6.49 -2.36
N LYS A 77 2.66 -7.02 -1.38
CA LYS A 77 1.36 -7.65 -1.60
C LYS A 77 0.35 -6.65 -2.15
N ILE A 78 0.20 -5.47 -1.53
CA ILE A 78 -0.75 -4.46 -2.02
C ILE A 78 -0.36 -3.92 -3.39
N GLU A 79 0.94 -3.73 -3.66
CA GLU A 79 1.43 -3.33 -4.98
C GLU A 79 0.97 -4.34 -6.05
N LYS A 80 1.15 -5.65 -5.80
CA LYS A 80 0.68 -6.71 -6.70
C LYS A 80 -0.85 -6.81 -6.79
N SER A 81 -1.57 -6.52 -5.71
CA SER A 81 -3.04 -6.47 -5.73
C SER A 81 -3.56 -5.36 -6.64
N VAL A 82 -2.88 -4.21 -6.70
CA VAL A 82 -3.21 -3.13 -7.64
C VAL A 82 -2.95 -3.57 -9.08
N ASP A 83 -1.80 -4.20 -9.36
CA ASP A 83 -1.51 -4.75 -10.69
C ASP A 83 -2.60 -5.76 -11.11
N ALA A 84 -2.93 -6.71 -10.24
CA ALA A 84 -3.97 -7.71 -10.51
C ALA A 84 -5.39 -7.12 -10.67
N TYR A 85 -5.65 -5.93 -10.15
CA TYR A 85 -6.91 -5.22 -10.37
C TYR A 85 -6.92 -4.56 -11.76
N LEU A 86 -5.83 -3.89 -12.14
CA LEU A 86 -5.64 -3.26 -13.45
C LEU A 86 -5.59 -4.28 -14.59
N ASP A 87 -5.00 -5.45 -14.39
CA ASP A 87 -4.98 -6.52 -15.42
C ASP A 87 -6.38 -7.09 -15.69
N SER A 88 -7.33 -6.91 -14.76
CA SER A 88 -8.69 -7.44 -14.85
C SER A 88 -9.73 -6.40 -15.30
N ASN A 89 -9.38 -5.12 -15.45
CA ASN A 89 -10.32 -4.02 -15.73
C ASN A 89 -9.69 -2.97 -16.63
#